data_AF-A0A6B2FRZ2-F1
#
_entry.id   AF-A0A6B2FRZ2-F1
#
_cell.length_a   1.000
_cell.length_b   1.000
_cell.length_c   1.000
_cell.angle_alpha   90.00
_cell.angle_beta   90.00
_cell.angle_gamma   90.00
#
_symmetry.space_group_name_H-M   'P 1'
#
loop_
_entity.id
_entity.type
_entity.pdbx_description
1 polymer ?
#
loop_
_entity_poly.entity_id
_entity_poly.type
_entity_poly.pdbx_seq_one_letter_code
_entity_poly.pdbx_strand_id
1 'polypeptide(L)'
;MKNICKKNHRYNPMFIVLPDNQGQAGRHKCPGCAFELAMLNKAAGIPASYDDSVLADLPESQAGYVRHKDAFEAYQMAYRF
;
A
#
# COMPACT_ATOMS: atom_id res chain seq x y z
N MET A 1 -7.65 -7.79 14.20
CA MET A 1 -7.42 -6.44 14.76
C MET A 1 -6.71 -5.59 13.72
N LYS A 2 -7.26 -4.43 13.36
CA LYS A 2 -6.63 -3.50 12.42
C LYS A 2 -5.50 -2.77 13.16
N ASN A 3 -4.26 -3.20 12.93
CA ASN A 3 -3.08 -2.64 13.58
C ASN A 3 -2.57 -1.42 12.81
N ILE A 4 -2.06 -0.40 13.51
CA ILE A 4 -1.42 0.76 12.89
C ILE A 4 0.01 0.38 12.50
N CYS A 5 0.42 0.67 11.26
CA CYS A 5 1.78 0.45 10.81
C CYS A 5 2.75 1.35 11.58
N LYS A 6 3.87 0.76 12.03
CA LYS A 6 4.96 1.48 12.71
C LYS A 6 6.28 1.50 11.94
N LYS A 7 6.35 0.85 10.78
CA LYS A 7 7.57 0.72 9.96
C LYS A 7 8.03 2.07 9.38
N ASN A 8 9.31 2.15 9.01
CA ASN A 8 9.95 3.36 8.49
C ASN A 8 9.46 3.78 7.10
N HIS A 9 8.94 2.84 6.30
CA HIS A 9 8.42 3.15 4.96
C HIS A 9 7.28 4.18 4.94
N ARG A 10 6.68 4.51 6.10
CA ARG A 10 5.68 5.58 6.25
C ARG A 10 6.26 6.97 5.94
N TYR A 11 7.58 7.10 6.00
CA TYR A 11 8.31 8.32 5.71
C TYR A 11 9.11 8.23 4.41
N ASN A 12 8.87 7.23 3.57
CA ASN A 12 9.53 7.17 2.26
C ASN A 12 8.89 8.22 1.33
N PRO A 13 9.66 9.22 0.85
CA PRO A 13 9.13 10.27 -0.01
C PRO A 13 8.66 9.76 -1.38
N MET A 14 9.05 8.55 -1.80
CA MET A 14 8.53 7.91 -3.00
C MET A 14 7.00 7.86 -3.03
N PHE A 15 6.35 7.76 -1.86
CA PHE A 15 4.89 7.68 -1.77
C PHE A 15 4.18 9.04 -1.85
N ILE A 16 4.92 10.16 -1.87
CA ILE A 16 4.32 11.51 -2.01
C ILE A 16 3.59 11.67 -3.35
N VAL A 17 4.11 11.02 -4.39
CA VAL A 17 3.56 11.07 -5.76
C VAL A 17 2.24 10.31 -5.92
N LEU A 18 1.87 9.50 -4.93
CA LEU A 18 0.63 8.74 -4.98
C LEU A 18 -0.57 9.69 -4.91
N PRO A 19 -1.66 9.37 -5.62
CA PRO A 19 -2.93 10.06 -5.43
C PRO A 19 -3.41 9.88 -3.99
N ASP A 20 -4.25 10.80 -3.55
CA ASP A 20 -4.98 10.61 -2.31
C ASP A 20 -5.94 9.42 -2.45
N ASN A 21 -6.31 8.80 -1.33
CA ASN A 21 -6.98 7.52 -1.27
C ASN A 21 -8.39 7.59 -1.87
N GLN A 22 -8.62 6.84 -2.95
CA GLN A 22 -9.92 6.72 -3.64
C GLN A 22 -10.54 5.31 -3.51
N GLY A 23 -9.89 4.39 -2.79
CA GLY A 23 -10.29 2.98 -2.69
C GLY A 23 -11.35 2.68 -1.62
N GLN A 24 -11.87 1.45 -1.65
CA GLN A 24 -12.85 0.94 -0.67
C GLN A 24 -12.16 0.10 0.41
N ALA A 25 -11.67 -1.10 0.08
CA ALA A 25 -11.00 -1.99 1.04
C ALA A 25 -9.57 -1.52 1.37
N GLY A 26 -8.93 -0.83 0.42
CA GLY A 26 -7.63 -0.17 0.57
C GLY A 26 -7.70 1.12 1.37
N ARG A 27 -8.90 1.56 1.80
CA ARG A 27 -9.05 2.78 2.58
C ARG A 27 -8.29 2.70 3.90
N HIS A 28 -7.48 3.72 4.16
CA HIS A 28 -6.59 3.84 5.33
C HIS A 28 -5.46 2.82 5.41
N LYS A 29 -5.33 1.89 4.46
CA LYS A 29 -4.23 0.91 4.44
C LYS A 29 -2.90 1.59 4.21
N CYS A 30 -1.81 1.00 4.71
CA CYS A 30 -0.47 1.54 4.57
C CYS A 30 0.07 1.32 3.14
N PRO A 31 0.30 2.38 2.34
CA PRO A 31 0.94 2.30 1.02
C PRO A 31 2.29 1.60 1.03
N GLY A 32 3.11 1.82 2.06
CA GLY A 32 4.40 1.15 2.18
C GLY A 32 4.26 -0.37 2.36
N CYS A 33 3.28 -0.82 3.14
CA CYS A 33 3.01 -2.26 3.29
C CYS A 33 2.44 -2.85 2.00
N ALA A 34 1.62 -2.07 1.28
CA ALA A 34 1.04 -2.51 0.01
C ALA A 34 2.11 -2.67 -1.07
N PHE A 35 3.07 -1.75 -1.14
CA PHE A 35 4.22 -1.85 -2.02
C PHE A 35 5.10 -3.08 -1.68
N GLU A 36 5.41 -3.29 -0.40
CA GLU A 36 6.17 -4.47 0.06
C GLU A 36 5.45 -5.78 -0.29
N LEU A 37 4.13 -5.84 -0.08
CA LEU A 37 3.31 -7.00 -0.42
C LEU A 37 3.37 -7.30 -1.93
N ALA A 38 3.21 -6.28 -2.77
CA ALA A 38 3.31 -6.43 -4.22
C ALA A 38 4.68 -6.95 -4.67
N MET A 39 5.78 -6.47 -4.05
CA MET A 39 7.13 -6.97 -4.33
C MET A 39 7.27 -8.45 -3.99
N LEU A 40 6.74 -8.90 -2.85
CA LEU A 40 6.75 -10.31 -2.48
C LEU A 40 5.91 -11.16 -3.44
N ASN A 41 4.70 -10.70 -3.78
CA ASN A 41 3.82 -11.40 -4.71
C ASN A 41 4.47 -11.52 -6.11
N LYS A 42 5.05 -10.43 -6.63
CA LYS A 42 5.78 -10.42 -7.90
C LYS A 42 6.95 -11.41 -7.89
N ALA A 43 7.74 -11.42 -6.81
CA ALA A 43 8.86 -12.35 -6.65
C ALA A 43 8.39 -13.83 -6.58
N ALA A 44 7.19 -14.08 -6.07
CA ALA A 44 6.56 -15.40 -6.03
C ALA A 44 5.83 -15.79 -7.34
N GLY A 45 5.85 -14.93 -8.37
CA GLY A 45 5.15 -15.19 -9.64
C GLY A 45 3.63 -15.00 -9.56
N ILE A 46 3.12 -14.35 -8.52
CA ILE A 46 1.69 -14.06 -8.36
C ILE A 46 1.36 -12.81 -9.21
N PRO A 47 0.37 -12.87 -10.12
CA PRO A 47 -0.03 -11.72 -10.92
C PRO A 47 -0.58 -10.59 -10.07
N ALA A 48 -0.54 -9.35 -10.58
CA ALA A 48 -1.10 -8.21 -9.90
C ALA A 48 -2.62 -8.39 -9.68
N SER A 49 -3.10 -8.02 -8.49
CA SER A 49 -4.55 -7.94 -8.23
C SER A 49 -5.18 -6.83 -9.07
N TYR A 50 -6.44 -7.03 -9.46
CA TYR A 50 -7.23 -6.04 -10.18
C TYR A 50 -8.06 -5.14 -9.26
N ASP A 51 -8.17 -5.50 -7.98
CA ASP A 51 -8.90 -4.75 -6.96
C ASP A 51 -8.15 -4.69 -5.62
N ASP A 52 -8.63 -3.80 -4.74
CA ASP A 52 -7.99 -3.45 -3.47
C ASP A 52 -8.26 -4.43 -2.32
N SER A 53 -8.98 -5.53 -2.55
CA SER A 53 -9.24 -6.57 -1.53
C SER A 53 -7.96 -7.27 -1.07
N VAL A 54 -6.93 -7.34 -1.92
CA VAL A 54 -5.60 -7.86 -1.58
C VAL A 54 -4.96 -7.12 -0.38
N LEU A 55 -5.45 -5.93 -0.06
CA LEU A 55 -4.96 -5.09 1.04
C LEU A 55 -5.73 -5.29 2.35
N ALA A 56 -6.74 -6.15 2.39
CA ALA A 56 -7.68 -6.29 3.51
C ALA A 56 -6.99 -6.51 4.86
N ASP A 57 -5.91 -7.30 4.87
CA ASP A 57 -5.16 -7.65 6.08
C ASP A 57 -3.99 -6.71 6.39
N LEU A 58 -3.74 -5.72 5.51
CA LEU A 58 -2.65 -4.77 5.75
C LEU A 58 -2.96 -3.85 6.94
N PRO A 59 -1.92 -3.43 7.66
CA PRO A 59 -2.09 -2.43 8.71
C PRO A 59 -2.51 -1.08 8.12
N GLU A 60 -3.20 -0.29 8.92
CA GLU A 60 -3.55 1.08 8.55
C GLU A 60 -2.36 2.02 8.70
N SER A 61 -2.31 3.12 7.94
CA SER A 61 -1.36 4.20 8.16
C SER A 61 -2.06 5.49 8.57
N GLN A 62 -1.64 6.03 9.71
CA GLN A 62 -2.17 7.28 10.27
C GLN A 62 -1.09 8.38 10.40
N ALA A 63 0.09 8.20 9.81
CA ALA A 63 1.21 9.13 9.98
C ALA A 63 2.14 9.16 8.75
N GLY A 64 2.92 10.25 8.63
CA GLY A 64 3.96 10.41 7.61
C GLY A 64 3.45 10.79 6.21
N TYR A 65 4.32 10.64 5.20
CA TYR A 65 4.02 10.97 3.79
C TYR A 65 2.96 10.06 3.16
N VAL A 66 2.75 8.89 3.75
CA VAL A 66 1.79 7.90 3.26
C VAL A 66 0.37 8.13 3.78
N ARG A 67 0.16 9.13 4.65
CA ARG A 67 -1.15 9.43 5.21
C ARG A 67 -2.07 9.93 4.11
N HIS A 68 -3.30 9.42 4.07
CA HIS A 68 -4.30 9.71 3.04
C HIS A 68 -3.91 9.30 1.61
N LYS A 69 -2.80 8.59 1.41
CA LYS A 69 -2.40 8.12 0.08
C LYS A 69 -3.06 6.79 -0.29
N ASP A 70 -3.23 6.58 -1.58
CA ASP A 70 -3.82 5.36 -2.11
C ASP A 70 -2.87 4.16 -1.98
N ALA A 71 -3.25 3.20 -1.14
CA ALA A 71 -2.45 2.01 -0.91
C ALA A 71 -2.50 1.02 -2.09
N PHE A 72 -3.61 0.98 -2.82
CA PHE A 72 -3.72 0.11 -4.00
C PHE A 72 -2.87 0.65 -5.14
N GLU A 73 -2.78 1.98 -5.26
CA GLU A 73 -1.88 2.56 -6.26
C GLU A 73 -0.41 2.33 -5.93
N ALA A 74 -0.04 2.26 -4.64
CA ALA A 74 1.29 1.81 -4.23
C ALA A 74 1.55 0.33 -4.56
N TYR A 75 0.54 -0.54 -4.39
CA TYR A 75 0.61 -1.94 -4.78
C TYR A 75 0.85 -2.07 -6.29
N GLN A 76 0.05 -1.38 -7.10
CA GLN A 76 0.18 -1.38 -8.56
C GLN A 76 1.52 -0.78 -9.01
N MET A 77 1.97 0.30 -8.35
CA MET A 77 3.26 0.93 -8.62
C MET A 77 4.42 -0.07 -8.54
N ALA A 78 4.41 -0.96 -7.53
CA ALA A 78 5.41 -2.02 -7.40
C ALA A 78 5.43 -3.00 -8.59
N TYR A 79 4.30 -3.32 -9.21
CA TYR A 79 4.28 -4.20 -10.39
C TYR A 79 4.75 -3.52 -11.69
N ARG A 80 4.74 -2.17 -11.73
CA ARG A 80 5.18 -1.38 -12.88
C ARG A 80 6.70 -1.19 -12.93
N PHE A 81 7.40 -1.34 -11.81
CA PHE A 81 8.86 -1.49 -11.73
C PHE A 81 9.22 -2.97 -11.84
#